data_AF-A0A957JQM9-F1
#
_entry.id   AF-A0A957JQM9-F1
#
_cell.length_a   1.000
_cell.length_b   1.000
_cell.length_c   1.000
_cell.angle_alpha   90.00
_cell.angle_beta   90.00
_cell.angle_gamma   90.00
#
_symmetry.space_group_name_H-M   'P 1'
#
loop_
_entity.id
_entity.type
_entity.pdbx_description
1 polymer ?
#
loop_
_entity_poly.entity_id
_entity_poly.type
_entity_poly.pdbx_seq_one_letter_code
_entity_poly.pdbx_strand_id
1 'polypeptide(L)' 'PSHIVDPTGAGDAYRAGLMRGMQLDLPWDIAGRMGALAATYVLENLGTQNHTFTPAAFVARYRENFDDNGRLDCLTSNQ' A
#
# COMPACT_ATOMS: atom_id res chain seq x y z
N PRO A 1 1.74 -9.75 -7.74
CA PRO A 1 1.70 -9.04 -9.03
C PRO A 1 1.16 -9.94 -10.16
N SER A 2 0.00 -9.59 -10.71
CA SER A 2 -0.64 -10.33 -11.81
C SER A 2 -0.09 -9.99 -13.20
N HIS A 3 0.66 -8.89 -13.34
CA HIS A 3 1.42 -8.51 -14.54
C HIS A 3 2.59 -7.58 -14.11
N ILE A 4 3.76 -7.66 -14.75
CA ILE A 4 4.92 -6.78 -14.45
C ILE A 4 5.18 -5.93 -15.68
N VAL A 5 5.10 -4.61 -15.52
CA VAL A 5 4.96 -3.72 -16.68
C VAL A 5 6.01 -2.61 -16.72
N ASP A 6 6.44 -2.05 -15.59
CA ASP A 6 7.62 -1.17 -15.49
C ASP A 6 8.04 -1.09 -14.01
N PRO A 7 9.27 -1.45 -13.62
CA PRO A 7 9.72 -1.39 -12.23
C PRO A 7 10.02 0.03 -11.73
N THR A 8 10.03 1.02 -12.61
CA THR A 8 10.38 2.40 -12.26
C THR A 8 9.39 2.98 -11.24
N GLY A 9 9.90 3.47 -10.10
CA GLY A 9 9.09 4.04 -9.03
C GLY A 9 8.57 3.05 -7.98
N ALA A 10 8.78 1.74 -8.15
CA ALA A 10 8.37 0.74 -7.15
C ALA A 10 9.08 0.94 -5.79
N GLY A 11 10.36 1.33 -5.81
CA GLY A 11 11.12 1.65 -4.60
C GLY A 11 10.61 2.90 -3.89
N ASP A 12 10.15 3.91 -4.63
CA ASP A 12 9.62 5.14 -4.05
C ASP A 12 8.22 4.93 -3.50
N ALA A 13 7.39 4.12 -4.16
CA ALA A 13 6.11 3.66 -3.62
C ALA A 13 6.30 2.83 -2.35
N TYR A 14 7.31 1.96 -2.29
CA TYR A 14 7.65 1.25 -1.07
C TYR A 14 8.00 2.21 0.07
N ARG A 15 8.88 3.17 -0.19
CA ARG A 15 9.29 4.18 0.80
C ARG A 15 8.10 5.03 1.25
N ALA A 16 7.24 5.45 0.33
CA ALA A 16 6.04 6.22 0.66
C ALA A 16 5.09 5.44 1.56
N GLY A 17 4.82 4.15 1.25
CA GLY A 17 4.00 3.29 2.09
C GLY A 17 4.60 3.04 3.48
N LEU A 18 5.92 2.83 3.55
CA LEU A 18 6.65 2.66 4.81
C LEU A 18 6.58 3.94 5.67
N MET A 19 6.90 5.10 5.09
CA MET A 19 6.84 6.38 5.79
C MET A 19 5.42 6.69 6.27
N ARG A 20 4.39 6.35 5.49
CA ARG A 20 3.01 6.51 5.92
C ARG A 20 2.67 5.63 7.11
N GLY A 21 3.13 4.37 7.12
CA GLY A 21 2.96 3.49 8.26
C GLY A 21 3.67 4.00 9.52
N MET A 22 4.88 4.52 9.37
CA MET A 22 5.63 5.15 10.47
C MET A 22 4.93 6.41 10.99
N GLN A 23 4.37 7.26 10.12
CA GLN A 23 3.63 8.45 10.52
C GLN A 23 2.35 8.12 11.32
N LEU A 24 1.80 6.93 11.12
CA LEU A 24 0.64 6.42 11.85
C LEU A 24 1.03 5.63 13.11
N ASP A 25 2.31 5.67 13.51
CA ASP A 25 2.87 4.91 14.63
C ASP A 25 2.58 3.40 14.54
N LEU A 26 2.51 2.88 13.30
CA LEU A 26 2.28 1.47 13.07
C LEU A 26 3.56 0.66 13.32
N PRO A 27 3.42 -0.60 13.77
CA PRO A 27 4.53 -1.55 13.83
C PRO A 27 5.27 -1.66 12.49
N TRP A 28 6.57 -1.92 12.58
CA TRP A 28 7.45 -2.04 11.42
C TRP A 28 7.02 -3.12 10.42
N ASP A 29 6.46 -4.23 10.89
CA ASP A 29 5.95 -5.30 10.03
C ASP A 29 4.73 -4.84 9.21
N ILE A 30 3.81 -4.08 9.82
CA ILE A 30 2.65 -3.51 9.11
C ILE A 30 3.12 -2.42 8.16
N ALA A 31 3.97 -1.50 8.60
CA ALA A 31 4.48 -0.42 7.76
C ALA A 31 5.29 -0.95 6.57
N GLY A 32 6.09 -2.00 6.76
CA GLY A 32 6.81 -2.68 5.67
C GLY A 32 5.87 -3.33 4.66
N ARG A 33 4.80 -4.00 5.14
CA ARG A 33 3.77 -4.60 4.27
C ARG A 33 2.96 -3.54 3.52
N MET A 34 2.69 -2.39 4.13
CA MET A 34 2.09 -1.24 3.44
C MET A 34 2.98 -0.75 2.29
N GLY A 35 4.30 -0.65 2.51
CA GLY A 35 5.26 -0.35 1.45
C GLY A 35 5.24 -1.39 0.33
N ALA A 36 5.26 -2.69 0.67
CA ALA A 36 5.24 -3.76 -0.32
C ALA A 36 3.96 -3.74 -1.18
N LEU A 37 2.81 -3.46 -0.55
CA LEU A 37 1.54 -3.32 -1.27
C LEU A 37 1.55 -2.09 -2.19
N ALA A 38 2.04 -0.94 -1.71
CA ALA A 38 2.18 0.26 -2.53
C ALA A 38 3.08 0.05 -3.75
N ALA A 39 4.21 -0.65 -3.58
CA ALA A 39 5.08 -1.03 -4.69
C ALA A 39 4.37 -1.98 -5.68
N THR A 40 3.56 -2.91 -5.18
CA THR A 40 2.78 -3.84 -6.01
C THR A 40 1.80 -3.07 -6.91
N TYR A 41 1.13 -2.04 -6.39
CA TYR A 41 0.28 -1.17 -7.21
C TYR A 41 1.06 -0.47 -8.32
N VAL A 42 2.30 -0.06 -8.10
CA VAL A 42 3.12 0.56 -9.16
C VAL A 42 3.51 -0.47 -10.23
N LEU A 43 3.91 -1.67 -9.80
CA LEU A 43 4.32 -2.73 -10.72
C LEU A 43 3.20 -3.25 -11.64
N GLU A 44 1.97 -3.25 -11.13
CA GLU A 44 0.78 -3.73 -11.85
C GLU A 44 0.17 -2.70 -12.80
N ASN A 45 0.55 -1.42 -12.69
CA ASN A 45 -0.04 -0.34 -13.48
C ASN A 45 0.87 0.16 -14.60
N LEU A 46 0.39 0.00 -15.83
CA LEU A 46 1.01 0.53 -17.05
C LEU A 46 0.79 2.05 -17.11
N GLY A 47 1.81 2.82 -16.74
CA GLY A 47 1.80 4.27 -16.85
C GLY A 47 1.25 4.99 -15.61
N THR A 48 1.85 6.13 -15.32
CA THR A 48 1.75 6.93 -14.09
C THR A 48 0.36 7.51 -13.75
N GLN A 49 -0.71 7.18 -14.48
CA GLN A 49 -1.95 8.00 -14.46
C GLN A 49 -3.29 7.25 -14.32
N ASN A 50 -3.37 5.92 -14.32
CA ASN A 50 -4.67 5.23 -14.45
C ASN A 50 -5.14 4.37 -13.28
N HIS A 51 -4.46 4.34 -12.12
CA HIS A 51 -5.01 3.68 -10.94
C HIS A 51 -4.89 4.55 -9.69
N THR A 52 -5.99 5.24 -9.38
CA THR A 52 -6.27 5.73 -8.04
C THR A 52 -6.96 4.62 -7.27
N PHE A 53 -6.50 4.36 -6.06
CA PHE A 53 -7.20 3.49 -5.11
C PHE A 53 -7.66 4.34 -3.93
N THR A 54 -8.80 3.99 -3.35
CA THR A 54 -9.25 4.60 -2.10
C THR A 54 -8.49 3.99 -0.92
N PRO A 55 -8.37 4.71 0.21
CA PRO A 55 -7.84 4.12 1.44
C PRO A 55 -8.56 2.82 1.82
N ALA A 56 -9.87 2.75 1.62
CA ALA A 56 -10.65 1.53 1.86
C ALA A 56 -10.24 0.36 0.95
N ALA A 57 -10.05 0.61 -0.35
CA ALA A 57 -9.59 -0.43 -1.28
C ALA A 57 -8.17 -0.90 -0.94
N PHE A 58 -7.30 0.01 -0.50
CA PHE A 58 -5.95 -0.35 -0.05
C PHE A 58 -5.99 -1.25 1.18
N VAL A 59 -6.79 -0.89 2.19
CA VAL A 59 -6.93 -1.70 3.42
C VAL A 59 -7.57 -3.06 3.12
N ALA A 60 -8.59 -3.11 2.26
CA ALA A 60 -9.20 -4.36 1.83
C ALA A 60 -8.16 -5.29 1.18
N ARG A 61 -7.36 -4.77 0.23
CA ARG A 61 -6.33 -5.54 -0.45
C ARG A 61 -5.17 -5.96 0.46
N TYR A 62 -4.82 -5.12 1.43
CA TYR A 62 -3.88 -5.50 2.49
C TYR A 62 -4.41 -6.72 3.24
N ARG A 63 -5.68 -6.68 3.65
CA ARG A 63 -6.36 -7.73 4.42
C ARG A 63 -6.58 -9.03 3.67
N GLU A 64 -6.56 -9.02 2.34
CA GLU A 64 -6.53 -10.25 1.53
C GLU A 64 -5.24 -11.07 1.72
N ASN A 65 -4.13 -10.41 2.11
CA ASN A 65 -2.80 -11.02 2.18
C ASN A 65 -2.23 -11.06 3.60
N PHE A 66 -2.64 -10.14 4.46
CA PHE A 66 -2.06 -9.94 5.79
C PHE A 66 -3.12 -9.50 6.80
N ASP A 67 -2.98 -9.94 8.05
CA ASP A 67 -3.76 -9.41 9.16
C ASP A 67 -3.07 -8.15 9.74
N ASP A 68 -3.84 -7.06 9.88
CA ASP A 68 -3.41 -5.81 10.50
C ASP A 68 -3.93 -5.64 11.93
N ASN A 69 -4.71 -6.59 12.46
CA ASN A 69 -5.38 -6.53 13.76
C ASN A 69 -6.20 -5.23 13.95
N GLY A 70 -6.85 -4.75 12.88
CA GLY A 70 -7.64 -3.52 12.89
C GLY A 70 -6.83 -2.22 12.92
N ARG A 71 -5.49 -2.28 12.89
CA ARG A 71 -4.66 -1.07 12.99
C ARG A 71 -4.80 -0.13 11.79
N LEU A 72 -5.21 -0.63 10.63
CA LEU A 72 -5.47 0.19 9.45
C LEU A 72 -6.88 0.80 9.43
N ASP A 73 -7.72 0.55 10.44
CA ASP A 73 -9.04 1.18 10.52
C ASP A 73 -8.93 2.72 10.58
N CYS A 74 -7.81 3.25 11.06
CA CYS A 74 -7.51 4.69 11.02
C CYS A 74 -7.46 5.28 9.59
N LEU A 75 -7.23 4.46 8.56
CA LEU A 75 -7.25 4.86 7.16
C LEU A 75 -8.66 4.83 6.54
N THR A 76 -9.59 4.08 7.16
CA THR A 76 -10.96 3.90 6.66
C THR A 76 -11.99 4.72 7.45
N SER A 77 -11.68 5.11 8.69
CA SER A 77 -12.65 5.70 9.63
C SER A 77 -12.92 7.20 9.45
N ASN A 78 -12.57 7.77 8.29
CA ASN A 78 -12.73 9.20 7.98
C ASN A 78 -13.58 9.44 6.70
N GLN A 79 -14.66 8.67 6.54
CA GLN A 79 -15.74 8.98 5.59
C GLN A 79 -16.99 9.39 6.36
#